data_AF-A0A0S4UVV8-F1
#
_entry.id   AF-A0A0S4UVV8-F1
#
_cell.length_a   1.000
_cell.length_b   1.000
_cell.length_c   1.000
_cell.angle_alpha   90.00
_cell.angle_beta   90.00
_cell.angle_gamma   90.00
#
_symmetry.space_group_name_H-M   'P 1'
#
loop_
_entity.id
_entity.type
_entity.pdbx_description
1 polymer ?
#
loop_
_entity_poly.entity_id
_entity_poly.type
_entity_poly.pdbx_seq_one_letter_code
_entity_poly.pdbx_strand_id
1 'polypeptide(L)'
;MRDEEWLLVEWPGGEAEPTKYFLSTAPADALIEQLVFVTKMRWRIERDYQDLKQELGLGHYEGRGWRGFHHHATLSIAAYGFLMAERLAADKPVGNKKNFLECQIPALPADYIPRGSPACAATRDEFNPHTPSST
;
A
#
# COMPACT_ATOMS: atom_id res chain seq x y z
N MET A 1 31.05 -21.36 9.81
CA MET A 1 30.07 -21.66 10.87
C MET A 1 28.85 -20.81 10.56
N ARG A 2 27.63 -21.35 10.55
CA ARG A 2 26.44 -20.49 10.41
C ARG A 2 26.20 -19.79 11.75
N ASP A 3 25.75 -18.55 11.69
CA ASP A 3 25.37 -17.80 12.89
C ASP A 3 24.17 -18.47 13.56
N GLU A 4 23.98 -18.21 14.86
CA GLU A 4 22.86 -18.77 15.62
C GLU A 4 21.52 -18.25 15.07
N GLU A 5 20.56 -19.16 14.90
CA GLU A 5 19.22 -18.85 14.36
C GLU A 5 18.14 -19.37 15.33
N TRP A 6 16.98 -18.72 15.31
CA TRP A 6 15.83 -19.13 16.09
C TRP A 6 14.98 -20.15 15.33
N LEU A 7 14.65 -21.27 15.97
CA LEU A 7 13.66 -22.23 15.48
C LEU A 7 12.36 -22.08 16.28
N LEU A 8 11.32 -21.55 15.64
CA LEU A 8 9.98 -21.49 16.20
C LEU A 8 9.16 -22.69 15.71
N VAL A 9 8.57 -23.41 16.66
CA VAL A 9 7.80 -24.62 16.40
C VAL A 9 6.36 -24.41 16.86
N GLU A 10 5.41 -24.57 15.95
CA GLU A 10 3.99 -24.53 16.25
C GLU A 10 3.50 -25.95 16.55
N TRP A 11 3.10 -26.18 17.79
CA TRP A 11 2.54 -27.44 18.25
C TRP A 11 1.14 -27.23 18.82
N PRO A 12 0.08 -27.47 18.02
CA PRO A 12 -1.29 -27.41 18.49
C PRO A 12 -1.59 -28.49 19.52
N GLY A 13 -2.39 -28.15 20.54
CA GLY A 13 -2.82 -29.13 21.55
C GLY A 13 -3.63 -30.26 20.92
N GLY A 14 -3.28 -31.50 21.26
CA GLY A 14 -3.95 -32.70 20.74
C GLY A 14 -3.29 -33.33 19.51
N GLU A 15 -2.24 -32.71 18.96
CA GLU A 15 -1.46 -33.31 17.88
C GLU A 15 -0.25 -34.09 18.40
N ALA A 16 0.05 -35.23 17.77
CA ALA A 16 1.16 -36.09 18.15
C ALA A 16 2.53 -35.47 17.77
N GLU A 17 2.56 -34.59 16.77
CA GLU A 17 3.77 -33.94 16.27
C GLU A 17 3.50 -32.46 15.96
N PRO A 18 4.55 -31.61 15.90
CA PRO A 18 4.39 -30.22 15.52
C PRO A 18 3.94 -30.03 14.07
N THR A 19 3.10 -29.04 13.82
CA THR A 19 2.48 -28.81 12.51
C THR A 19 3.26 -27.86 11.63
N LYS A 20 3.99 -26.90 12.22
CA LYS A 20 4.77 -25.91 11.46
C LYS A 20 6.09 -25.59 12.15
N TYR A 21 7.08 -25.30 11.31
CA TYR A 21 8.43 -24.95 11.71
C TYR A 21 8.83 -23.67 10.99
N PHE A 22 9.44 -22.73 11.71
CA PHE A 22 9.87 -21.45 11.17
C PHE A 22 11.29 -21.15 11.65
N LEU A 23 12.16 -20.74 10.73
CA LEU A 23 13.50 -20.26 11.04
C LEU A 23 13.52 -18.74 10.99
N SER A 24 14.23 -18.11 11.93
CA SER A 24 14.36 -16.66 12.00
C SER A 24 15.79 -16.25 12.34
N THR A 25 16.29 -15.24 11.63
CA THR A 25 17.56 -14.55 11.88
C THR A 25 17.38 -13.33 12.79
N ALA A 26 16.30 -13.30 13.58
CA ALA A 26 16.04 -12.21 14.51
C ALA A 26 17.16 -12.07 15.56
N PRO A 27 17.38 -10.86 16.10
CA PRO A 27 18.31 -10.62 17.20
C PRO A 27 18.09 -11.55 18.40
N ALA A 28 19.15 -11.77 19.18
CA ALA A 28 19.09 -12.64 20.35
C ALA A 28 18.16 -12.13 21.47
N ASP A 29 17.85 -10.83 21.48
CA ASP A 29 16.94 -10.18 22.41
C ASP A 29 15.48 -10.11 21.90
N ALA A 30 15.18 -10.71 20.74
CA ALA A 30 13.84 -10.74 20.18
C ALA A 30 12.87 -11.51 21.09
N LEU A 31 11.72 -10.90 21.37
CA LEU A 31 10.69 -11.53 22.18
C LEU A 31 9.97 -12.62 21.38
N ILE A 32 9.61 -13.73 22.03
CA ILE A 32 8.84 -14.82 21.40
C ILE A 32 7.53 -14.31 20.77
N GLU A 33 6.88 -13.34 21.40
CA GLU A 33 5.65 -12.70 20.88
C GLU A 33 5.89 -12.01 19.53
N GLN A 34 7.05 -11.36 19.36
CA GLN A 34 7.41 -10.72 18.09
C GLN A 34 7.69 -11.76 17.01
N LEU A 35 8.39 -12.85 17.35
CA LEU A 35 8.64 -13.96 16.43
C LEU A 35 7.34 -14.60 15.96
N VAL A 36 6.41 -14.86 16.89
CA VAL A 36 5.08 -15.39 16.58
C VAL A 36 4.30 -14.40 15.73
N PHE A 37 4.28 -13.11 16.09
CA PHE A 37 3.58 -12.07 15.34
C PHE A 37 4.04 -12.02 13.89
N VAL A 38 5.34 -11.88 13.64
CA VAL A 38 5.92 -11.82 12.29
C VAL A 38 5.61 -13.10 11.50
N THR A 39 5.78 -14.25 12.14
CA THR A 39 5.49 -15.56 11.53
C THR A 39 4.03 -15.67 11.08
N LYS A 40 3.10 -15.22 11.92
CA LYS A 40 1.67 -15.27 11.63
C LYS A 40 1.22 -14.18 10.66
N MET A 41 1.92 -13.04 10.59
CA MET A 41 1.63 -11.96 9.62
C MET A 41 1.70 -12.43 8.17
N ARG A 42 2.51 -13.46 7.85
CA ARG A 42 2.58 -14.06 6.51
C ARG A 42 1.20 -14.44 5.95
N TRP A 43 0.32 -14.98 6.79
CA TRP A 43 -1.04 -15.34 6.37
C TRP A 43 -1.91 -14.13 6.07
N ARG A 44 -1.67 -13.02 6.77
CA ARG A 44 -2.36 -11.76 6.50
C ARG A 44 -1.97 -11.21 5.14
N ILE A 45 -0.67 -11.22 4.82
CA ILE A 45 -0.16 -10.83 3.50
C ILE A 45 -0.84 -11.64 2.38
N GLU A 46 -0.94 -12.97 2.52
CA GLU A 46 -1.59 -13.81 1.51
C GLU A 46 -3.07 -13.42 1.31
N ARG A 47 -3.80 -13.18 2.40
CA ARG A 47 -5.18 -12.72 2.35
C ARG A 47 -5.29 -11.34 1.69
N ASP A 48 -4.44 -10.40 2.07
CA ASP A 48 -4.40 -9.06 1.49
C ASP A 48 -4.13 -9.11 -0.03
N TYR A 49 -3.27 -10.03 -0.49
CA TYR A 49 -3.05 -10.29 -1.91
C TYR A 49 -4.27 -10.86 -2.63
N GLN A 50 -5.06 -11.71 -1.97
CA GLN A 50 -6.30 -12.23 -2.54
C GLN A 50 -7.31 -11.11 -2.74
N ASP A 51 -7.54 -10.28 -1.73
CA ASP A 51 -8.43 -9.11 -1.80
C ASP A 51 -7.98 -8.14 -2.90
N LEU A 52 -6.68 -7.85 -2.96
CA LEU A 52 -6.08 -6.97 -3.95
C LEU A 52 -6.29 -7.47 -5.39
N LYS A 53 -6.21 -8.79 -5.62
CA LYS A 53 -6.43 -9.41 -6.92
C LYS A 53 -7.91 -9.47 -7.31
N GLN A 54 -8.77 -9.91 -6.39
CA GLN A 54 -10.17 -10.20 -6.67
C GLN A 54 -11.06 -8.96 -6.62
N GLU A 55 -10.91 -8.12 -5.59
CA GLU A 55 -11.79 -6.97 -5.36
C GLU A 55 -11.25 -5.69 -6.02
N LEU A 56 -9.94 -5.51 -6.04
CA LEU A 56 -9.29 -4.25 -6.47
C LEU A 56 -8.62 -4.36 -7.84
N GLY A 57 -8.86 -5.47 -8.52
CA GLY A 57 -8.52 -5.65 -9.92
C GLY A 57 -7.03 -5.70 -10.22
N LEU A 58 -6.15 -5.97 -9.24
CA LEU A 58 -4.73 -6.15 -9.53
C LEU A 58 -4.50 -7.25 -10.58
N GLY A 59 -5.35 -8.27 -10.62
CA GLY A 59 -5.31 -9.33 -11.62
C GLY A 59 -5.88 -8.98 -13.00
N HIS A 60 -6.50 -7.80 -13.17
CA HIS A 60 -7.23 -7.43 -14.40
C HIS A 60 -6.42 -6.54 -15.36
N TYR A 61 -5.09 -6.51 -15.22
CA TYR A 61 -4.25 -5.73 -16.13
C TYR A 61 -4.11 -6.43 -17.49
N GLU A 62 -4.64 -5.82 -18.56
CA GLU A 62 -4.58 -6.35 -19.93
C GLU A 62 -3.58 -5.62 -20.85
N GLY A 63 -2.88 -4.62 -20.33
CA GLY A 63 -1.90 -3.85 -21.09
C GLY A 63 -0.56 -4.59 -21.30
N ARG A 64 0.30 -4.06 -22.16
CA ARG A 64 1.56 -4.72 -22.58
C ARG A 64 2.85 -3.99 -22.18
N GLY A 65 2.77 -3.06 -21.24
CA GLY A 65 3.92 -2.22 -20.88
C GLY A 65 4.19 -2.19 -19.40
N TRP A 66 5.47 -2.27 -19.02
CA TRP A 66 5.89 -2.12 -17.62
C TRP A 66 5.33 -0.85 -16.96
N ARG A 67 5.35 0.28 -17.70
CA ARG A 67 4.80 1.54 -17.21
C ARG A 67 3.30 1.45 -16.91
N GLY A 68 2.53 0.83 -17.81
CA GLY A 68 1.09 0.66 -17.63
C GLY A 68 0.77 -0.27 -16.45
N PHE A 69 1.49 -1.38 -16.34
CA PHE A 69 1.38 -2.30 -15.20
C PHE A 69 1.71 -1.60 -13.89
N HIS A 70 2.78 -0.81 -13.85
CA HIS A 70 3.20 -0.11 -12.64
C HIS A 70 2.15 0.92 -12.20
N HIS A 71 1.56 1.67 -13.13
CA HIS A 71 0.46 2.59 -12.80
C HIS A 71 -0.76 1.83 -12.28
N HIS A 72 -1.16 0.74 -12.94
CA HIS A 72 -2.28 -0.10 -12.53
C HIS A 72 -2.08 -0.67 -11.11
N ALA A 73 -0.94 -1.32 -10.88
CA ALA A 73 -0.60 -1.90 -9.58
C ALA A 73 -0.56 -0.84 -8.47
N THR A 74 0.01 0.33 -8.76
CA THR A 74 0.05 1.45 -7.80
C THR A 74 -1.36 1.92 -7.43
N LEU A 75 -2.26 2.06 -8.41
CA LEU A 75 -3.64 2.46 -8.16
C LEU A 75 -4.42 1.40 -7.37
N SER A 76 -4.29 0.11 -7.70
CA SER A 76 -4.90 -0.98 -6.95
C SER A 76 -4.41 -1.01 -5.48
N ILE A 77 -3.10 -0.84 -5.25
CA ILE A 77 -2.53 -0.80 -3.89
C ILE A 77 -2.99 0.45 -3.13
N ALA A 78 -3.07 1.61 -3.78
CA ALA A 78 -3.58 2.83 -3.16
C ALA A 78 -5.06 2.70 -2.74
N ALA A 79 -5.90 2.11 -3.60
CA ALA A 79 -7.30 1.82 -3.29
C ALA A 79 -7.42 0.86 -2.09
N TYR A 80 -6.58 -0.17 -2.03
CA TYR A 80 -6.52 -1.09 -0.89
C TYR A 80 -6.18 -0.35 0.40
N GLY A 81 -5.13 0.47 0.38
CA GLY A 81 -4.70 1.28 1.52
C GLY A 81 -5.80 2.21 2.03
N PHE A 82 -6.54 2.85 1.11
CA PHE A 82 -7.69 3.68 1.45
C PHE A 82 -8.80 2.88 2.14
N LEU A 83 -9.20 1.74 1.59
CA LEU A 83 -10.24 0.90 2.20
C LEU A 83 -9.82 0.37 3.57
N MET A 84 -8.56 -0.04 3.73
CA MET A 84 -8.04 -0.47 5.03
C MET A 84 -8.04 0.67 6.04
N ALA A 85 -7.67 1.88 5.62
CA ALA A 85 -7.72 3.06 6.48
C ALA A 85 -9.15 3.36 6.96
N GLU A 86 -10.13 3.31 6.06
CA GLU A 86 -11.55 3.51 6.40
C GLU A 86 -12.06 2.43 7.36
N ARG A 87 -11.74 1.14 7.12
CA ARG A 87 -12.10 0.05 8.05
C ARG A 87 -11.52 0.26 9.44
N LEU A 88 -10.24 0.61 9.54
CA LEU A 88 -9.57 0.88 10.81
C LEU A 88 -10.10 2.15 11.50
N ALA A 89 -10.60 3.13 10.75
CA ALA A 89 -11.25 4.31 11.31
C ALA A 89 -12.64 3.98 11.86
N ALA A 90 -13.40 3.14 11.16
CA ALA A 90 -14.73 2.68 11.58
C ALA A 90 -14.69 1.79 12.83
N ASP A 91 -13.64 0.98 12.99
CA ASP A 91 -13.45 0.12 14.16
C ASP A 91 -13.01 0.88 15.43
N LYS A 92 -12.71 2.19 15.34
CA LYS A 92 -12.38 3.01 16.51
C LYS A 92 -13.67 3.51 17.19
N PRO A 93 -13.83 3.34 18.51
CA PRO A 93 -15.01 3.86 19.21
C PRO A 93 -15.09 5.39 19.08
N VAL A 94 -16.31 5.90 18.88
CA VAL A 94 -16.68 7.32 18.77
C VAL A 94 -16.03 8.11 19.90
N GLY A 95 -14.90 8.77 19.64
CA GLY A 95 -14.19 9.53 20.67
C GLY A 95 -12.73 9.85 20.39
N ASN A 96 -12.05 9.08 19.52
CA ASN A 96 -10.65 9.36 19.22
C ASN A 96 -10.54 10.33 18.03
N LYS A 97 -10.40 11.61 18.35
CA LYS A 97 -10.24 12.74 17.42
C LYS A 97 -9.17 12.42 16.36
N LYS A 98 -9.60 12.47 15.10
CA LYS A 98 -8.86 12.86 13.86
C LYS A 98 -7.33 12.89 13.97
N ASN A 99 -6.70 11.74 14.21
CA ASN A 99 -5.25 11.56 14.09
C ASN A 99 -4.93 10.43 13.11
N PHE A 100 -5.80 10.18 12.13
CA PHE A 100 -5.36 9.50 10.94
C PHE A 100 -4.58 10.58 10.20
N LEU A 101 -3.24 10.49 10.28
CA LEU A 101 -2.28 11.25 9.50
C LEU A 101 -2.99 12.09 8.44
N GLU A 102 -3.08 13.41 8.66
CA GLU A 102 -3.18 14.33 7.53
C GLU A 102 -2.13 13.81 6.57
N CYS A 103 -2.55 13.14 5.49
CA CYS A 103 -1.67 12.82 4.40
C CYS A 103 -1.30 14.22 3.93
N GLN A 104 -0.22 14.76 4.50
CA GLN A 104 0.35 16.01 4.09
C GLN A 104 0.89 15.68 2.71
N ILE A 105 0.00 15.75 1.72
CA ILE A 105 0.36 15.81 0.33
C ILE A 105 1.23 17.06 0.31
N PRO A 106 2.56 16.93 0.16
CA PRO A 106 3.40 18.11 0.11
C PRO A 106 2.83 18.95 -1.02
N ALA A 107 2.57 20.22 -0.74
CA ALA A 107 2.13 21.13 -1.79
C ALA A 107 3.13 21.00 -2.94
N LEU A 108 2.62 20.60 -4.12
CA LEU A 108 3.49 20.45 -5.28
C LEU A 108 4.14 21.81 -5.54
N PRO A 109 5.46 21.85 -5.81
CA PRO A 109 6.13 23.08 -6.22
C PRO A 109 5.37 23.76 -7.36
N ALA A 110 5.38 25.09 -7.42
CA ALA A 110 4.69 25.84 -8.47
C ALA A 110 5.17 25.46 -9.89
N ASP A 111 6.38 24.92 -10.00
CA ASP A 111 7.05 24.43 -11.21
C ASP A 111 6.97 22.91 -11.38
N TYR A 112 6.11 22.20 -10.62
CA TYR A 112 5.94 20.76 -10.77
C TYR A 112 5.38 20.39 -12.14
N ILE A 113 6.22 19.72 -12.96
CA ILE A 113 5.81 19.15 -14.24
C ILE A 113 5.40 17.68 -14.01
N PRO A 114 4.12 17.31 -14.22
CA PRO A 114 3.69 15.93 -14.09
C PRO A 114 4.47 15.01 -15.02
N ARG A 115 4.88 13.84 -14.51
CA ARG A 115 5.62 12.85 -15.29
C ARG A 115 4.78 12.39 -16.49
N GLY A 116 5.25 12.70 -17.70
CA GLY A 116 4.57 12.38 -18.96
C GLY A 116 3.86 13.55 -19.64
N SER A 117 3.84 14.74 -19.02
CA SER A 117 3.51 15.96 -19.73
C SER A 117 4.61 16.28 -20.76
N PRO A 118 4.27 16.64 -22.01
CA PRO A 118 5.27 17.16 -22.93
C PRO A 118 5.90 18.42 -22.30
N ALA A 119 7.23 18.57 -22.43
CA ALA A 119 7.99 19.68 -21.83
C ALA A 119 7.52 21.08 -22.30
N CYS A 120 6.68 21.13 -23.34
CA CYS A 120 6.00 22.33 -23.83
C CYS A 120 4.49 22.07 -23.90
N ALA A 121 3.78 22.13 -22.78
CA ALA A 121 2.37 22.50 -22.83
C ALA A 121 2.34 24.00 -23.14
N ALA A 122 2.08 24.36 -24.39
CA ALA A 122 1.92 25.76 -24.79
C ALA A 122 0.95 26.45 -23.83
N THR A 123 1.35 27.59 -23.28
CA THR A 123 0.47 28.46 -22.51
C THR A 123 -0.77 28.70 -23.36
N ARG A 124 -1.96 28.30 -22.87
CA ARG A 124 -3.20 28.72 -23.49
C ARG A 124 -3.20 30.23 -23.44
N ASP A 125 -3.08 30.85 -24.62
CA ASP A 125 -3.22 32.29 -24.75
C ASP A 125 -4.54 32.70 -24.10
N GLU A 126 -4.45 33.73 -23.27
CA GLU A 126 -5.56 34.25 -22.48
C GLU A 126 -6.70 34.60 -23.44
N PHE A 127 -7.78 33.82 -23.40
CA PHE A 127 -8.97 34.11 -24.19
C PHE A 127 -9.53 35.42 -23.67
N ASN A 128 -9.34 36.52 -24.40
CA ASN A 128 -9.84 37.84 -24.04
C ASN A 128 -11.21 38.06 -24.72
N PRO A 129 -12.35 37.92 -24.03
CA PRO A 129 -13.66 38.03 -24.65
C PRO A 129 -14.17 39.48 -24.69
N HIS A 130 -13.40 40.51 -25.05
CA HIS A 130 -13.97 41.85 -25.25
C HIS A 130 -13.28 42.70 -26.33
N THR A 131 -13.86 42.71 -27.54
CA THR A 131 -13.79 43.86 -28.44
C THR A 131 -15.18 44.10 -29.04
N PRO A 132 -15.87 45.21 -28.73
CA PRO A 132 -17.07 45.60 -29.45
C PRO A 132 -16.66 46.19 -30.80
N SER A 133 -17.16 45.60 -31.89
CA SER A 133 -17.02 46.12 -33.25
C SER A 133 -17.76 47.45 -33.38
N SER A 134 -17.03 48.54 -33.63
CA SER A 134 -17.57 49.79 -34.14
C SER A 134 -17.06 49.97 -35.57
N THR A 135 -17.95 49.82 -36.56
CA THR A 135 -18.20 50.67 -37.74
C THR A 135 -19.06 49.88 -38.72
#